data_AF-A0A7K1EW79-F1
#
_entry.id   AF-A0A7K1EW79-F1
#
_cell.length_a   1.000
_cell.length_b   1.000
_cell.length_c   1.000
_cell.angle_alpha   90.00
_cell.angle_beta   90.00
_cell.angle_gamma   90.00
#
_symmetry.space_group_name_H-M   'P 1'
#
loop_
_entity.id
_entity.type
_entity.pdbx_description
1 polymer ?
#
loop_
_entity_poly.entity_id
_entity_poly.type
_entity_poly.pdbx_seq_one_letter_code
_entity_poly.pdbx_strand_id
1 'polypeptide(L)' 'MAQETGTGRVKRGMAEMLKGGVIMDVVNAEQAKIAEDAGAVAVMALERVPADIRAQGGVARMSDPDMIEKIKAAV' A
#
# COMPACT_ATOMS: atom_id res chain seq x y z
N MET A 1 3.97 -32.89 14.77
CA MET A 1 3.84 -31.44 15.08
C MET A 1 2.81 -30.86 14.14
N ALA A 2 1.84 -30.09 14.64
CA ALA A 2 0.86 -29.42 13.78
C ALA A 2 1.60 -28.39 12.90
N GLN A 3 1.29 -28.34 11.61
CA GLN A 3 1.91 -27.40 10.69
C GLN A 3 1.29 -26.02 10.91
N GLU A 4 2.09 -25.04 11.30
CA GLU A 4 1.64 -23.65 11.46
C GLU A 4 1.80 -22.87 10.15
N THR A 5 0.72 -22.27 9.65
CA THR A 5 0.71 -21.44 8.45
C THR A 5 0.99 -19.96 8.78
N GLY A 6 1.74 -19.26 7.94
CA GLY A 6 1.98 -17.82 8.12
C GLY A 6 2.83 -17.48 9.35
N THR A 7 3.83 -18.31 9.64
CA THR A 7 4.75 -18.13 10.77
C THR A 7 5.47 -16.77 10.70
N GLY A 8 6.01 -16.31 11.84
CA GLY A 8 6.77 -15.07 11.90
C GLY A 8 7.95 -15.03 10.93
N ARG A 9 8.56 -16.18 10.61
CA ARG A 9 9.62 -16.29 9.60
C ARG A 9 9.12 -15.92 8.21
N VAL A 10 7.96 -16.40 7.81
CA VAL A 10 7.36 -16.11 6.49
C VAL A 10 7.01 -14.62 6.38
N LYS A 11 6.37 -14.06 7.41
CA LYS A 11 5.99 -12.64 7.42
C LYS A 11 7.20 -11.70 7.36
N ARG A 12 8.26 -12.01 8.10
CA ARG A 12 9.52 -11.25 8.03
C ARG A 12 10.17 -11.40 6.65
N GLY A 13 10.22 -12.62 6.11
CA GLY A 13 10.75 -12.87 4.77
C GLY A 13 10.05 -12.04 3.68
N MET A 14 8.73 -11.87 3.78
CA MET A 14 7.99 -10.98 2.88
C MET A 14 8.45 -9.52 2.98
N ALA A 15 8.63 -9.00 4.20
CA ALA A 15 9.12 -7.64 4.40
C ALA A 15 10.55 -7.43 3.89
N GLU A 16 11.40 -8.45 4.00
CA GLU A 16 12.78 -8.43 3.47
C GLU A 16 12.82 -8.27 1.95
N MET A 17 11.83 -8.79 1.21
CA MET A 17 11.75 -8.64 -0.25
C MET A 17 11.54 -7.19 -0.70
N LEU A 18 11.06 -6.30 0.18
CA LEU A 18 10.80 -4.88 -0.12
C LEU A 18 12.02 -3.99 0.17
N LYS A 19 13.13 -4.55 0.68
CA LYS A 19 14.33 -3.77 1.03
C LYS A 19 14.97 -3.13 -0.18
N GLY A 20 15.40 -1.87 -0.02
CA GLY A 20 16.06 -1.09 -1.08
C GLY A 20 15.09 -0.46 -2.08
N GLY A 21 13.79 -0.72 -1.96
CA GLY A 21 12.76 -0.11 -2.79
C GLY A 21 12.08 1.10 -2.15
N VAL A 22 11.20 1.72 -2.92
CA VAL A 22 10.33 2.82 -2.47
C VAL A 22 8.87 2.34 -2.45
N ILE A 23 8.13 2.70 -1.40
CA ILE A 23 6.68 2.52 -1.31
C ILE A 23 6.03 3.88 -1.46
N MET A 24 5.09 4.03 -2.40
CA MET A 24 4.47 5.33 -2.70
C MET A 24 3.01 5.38 -2.26
N ASP A 25 2.62 6.49 -1.63
CA ASP A 25 1.24 6.82 -1.30
C ASP A 25 0.46 7.18 -2.58
N VAL A 26 -0.69 6.55 -2.82
CA VAL A 26 -1.52 6.77 -4.03
C VAL A 26 -3.00 6.88 -3.67
N VAL A 27 -3.71 7.79 -4.36
CA VAL A 27 -5.15 8.03 -4.13
C VAL A 27 -6.08 7.48 -5.22
N ASN A 28 -5.52 6.97 -6.32
CA ASN A 28 -6.29 6.41 -7.43
C ASN A 28 -5.44 5.45 -8.28
N ALA A 29 -6.09 4.78 -9.24
CA ALA A 29 -5.46 3.82 -10.15
C ALA A 29 -4.42 4.44 -11.09
N GLU A 30 -4.56 5.72 -11.45
CA GLU A 30 -3.61 6.41 -12.32
C GLU A 30 -2.28 6.64 -11.59
N GLN A 31 -2.34 7.14 -10.35
CA GLN A 31 -1.16 7.30 -9.50
C GLN A 31 -0.48 5.96 -9.20
N ALA A 32 -1.26 4.88 -9.03
CA ALA A 32 -0.70 3.54 -8.85
C ALA A 32 0.18 3.11 -10.03
N LYS A 33 -0.31 3.31 -11.26
CA LYS A 33 0.47 3.02 -12.48
C LYS A 33 1.71 3.89 -12.61
N ILE A 34 1.58 5.19 -12.33
CA ILE A 34 2.73 6.11 -12.34
C ILE A 34 3.79 5.68 -11.32
N ALA A 35 3.37 5.22 -10.14
CA ALA A 35 4.29 4.72 -9.11
C ALA A 35 5.00 3.44 -9.55
N GLU A 36 4.28 2.50 -10.16
CA GLU A 36 4.85 1.28 -10.74
C GLU A 36 5.86 1.60 -11.84
N ASP A 37 5.48 2.46 -12.80
CA ASP A 37 6.34 2.91 -13.91
C ASP A 37 7.61 3.63 -13.41
N ALA A 38 7.51 4.33 -12.27
CA ALA A 38 8.63 4.99 -11.60
C ALA A 38 9.54 4.03 -10.81
N GLY A 39 9.19 2.74 -10.74
CA GLY A 39 9.97 1.71 -10.06
C GLY A 39 9.67 1.56 -8.56
N ALA A 40 8.48 1.97 -8.10
CA ALA A 40 8.02 1.66 -6.75
C ALA A 40 7.88 0.14 -6.56
N VAL A 41 8.37 -0.39 -5.44
CA VAL A 41 8.26 -1.83 -5.13
C VAL A 41 6.91 -2.21 -4.52
N ALA A 42 6.16 -1.22 -4.05
CA ALA A 42 4.79 -1.34 -3.56
C ALA A 42 4.09 0.03 -3.58
N VAL A 43 2.77 0.01 -3.46
CA VAL A 43 1.94 1.22 -3.30
C VAL A 43 1.14 1.15 -1.99
N MET A 44 0.87 2.31 -1.39
CA MET A 44 0.00 2.48 -0.24
C MET A 44 -1.28 3.20 -0.68
N ALA A 45 -2.38 2.46 -0.75
CA ALA A 45 -3.68 2.99 -1.16
C ALA A 45 -4.35 3.78 -0.03
N LEU A 46 -4.74 5.02 -0.31
CA LEU A 46 -5.34 5.92 0.68
C LEU A 46 -6.26 6.94 0.02
N GLU A 47 -7.36 7.33 0.68
CA GLU A 47 -8.29 8.32 0.13
C GLU A 47 -7.70 9.73 0.00
N ARG A 48 -6.72 10.05 0.85
CA ARG A 48 -6.08 11.37 0.93
C ARG A 48 -4.64 11.21 1.38
N VAL A 49 -3.71 11.86 0.70
CA VAL A 49 -2.28 11.87 1.10
C VAL A 49 -2.10 12.55 2.46
N PRO A 50 -1.02 12.24 3.22
CA PRO A 50 -0.79 12.82 4.54
C PRO A 50 -0.81 14.36 4.56
N ALA A 51 -0.38 15.00 3.47
CA ALA A 51 -0.42 16.46 3.34
C ALA A 51 -1.88 16.98 3.37
N ASP A 52 -2.78 16.33 2.65
CA ASP A 52 -4.20 16.69 2.59
C ASP A 52 -4.92 16.39 3.90
N ILE A 53 -4.60 15.26 4.55
CA ILE A 53 -5.15 14.92 5.86
C ILE A 53 -4.82 16.01 6.88
N ARG A 54 -3.57 16.51 6.88
CA ARG A 54 -3.13 17.59 7.77
C ARG A 54 -3.80 18.92 7.44
N ALA A 55 -3.95 19.25 6.15
CA ALA A 55 -4.53 20.51 5.71
C ALA A 55 -6.05 20.59 5.97
N GLN A 56 -6.77 19.50 5.72
CA GLN A 56 -8.23 19.46 5.84
C GLN A 56 -8.69 19.17 7.28
N GLY A 57 -7.84 18.51 8.08
CA GLY A 57 -8.18 18.06 9.43
C GLY A 57 -9.28 17.00 9.45
N GLY A 58 -9.93 16.86 10.61
CA GLY A 58 -10.99 15.89 10.85
C GLY A 58 -10.51 14.47 11.16
N VAL A 59 -11.41 13.50 11.07
CA VAL A 59 -11.14 12.09 11.39
C VAL A 59 -10.71 11.35 10.12
N ALA A 60 -9.48 10.83 10.10
CA ALA A 60 -9.01 9.93 9.05
C ALA A 60 -9.27 8.47 9.45
N ARG A 61 -9.86 7.68 8.56
CA ARG A 61 -10.15 6.25 8.76
C ARG A 61 -9.46 5.43 7.67
N MET A 62 -9.64 4.11 7.74
CA MET A 62 -9.28 3.21 6.64
C MET A 62 -10.03 3.62 5.37
N SER A 63 -9.36 3.52 4.23
CA SER A 63 -9.97 3.75 2.92
C SER A 63 -10.98 2.66 2.57
N ASP A 64 -11.96 3.03 1.74
CA ASP A 64 -12.97 2.10 1.25
C ASP A 64 -12.31 0.85 0.59
N PRO A 65 -12.68 -0.38 1.00
CA PRO A 65 -12.18 -1.61 0.37
C PRO A 65 -12.33 -1.63 -1.15
N ASP A 66 -13.43 -1.09 -1.71
CA ASP A 66 -13.66 -1.07 -3.16
C ASP A 66 -12.62 -0.19 -3.88
N MET A 67 -12.16 0.89 -3.23
CA MET A 67 -11.12 1.76 -3.75
C MET A 67 -9.75 1.05 -3.72
N ILE A 68 -9.46 0.32 -2.65
CA ILE A 68 -8.23 -0.49 -2.52
C ILE A 68 -8.19 -1.59 -3.58
N GLU A 69 -9.28 -2.33 -3.78
CA GLU A 69 -9.35 -3.39 -4.80
C GLU A 69 -9.18 -2.83 -6.22
N LYS A 70 -9.72 -1.63 -6.51
CA LYS A 70 -9.50 -0.95 -7.79
C LYS A 70 -8.03 -0.58 -8.03
N ILE A 71 -7.33 -0.10 -7.01
CA ILE A 71 -5.89 0.20 -7.11
C ILE A 71 -5.09 -1.09 -7.32
N LYS A 72 -5.40 -2.13 -6.56
CA LYS A 72 -4.74 -3.44 -6.68
C LYS A 72 -5.00 -4.12 -8.02
N ALA A 73 -6.14 -3.87 -8.67
CA ALA A 73 -6.43 -4.40 -10.01
C ALA A 73 -5.73 -3.60 -11.13
N ALA A 74 -5.15 -2.44 -10.81
CA ALA A 74 -4.54 -1.55 -11.80
C ALA A 74 -3.05 -1.80 -12.03
N VAL A 75 -2.40 -2.55 -11.12
CA VAL A 75 -0.97 -2.88 -11.07
C VAL A 75 -0.76 -4.35 -10.68
#